data_AF-K0Z6B8-F1
#
_entry.id   AF-K0Z6B8-F1
#
_cell.length_a   1.000
_cell.length_b   1.000
_cell.length_c   1.000
_cell.angle_alpha   90.00
_cell.angle_beta   90.00
_cell.angle_gamma   90.00
#
_symmetry.space_group_name_H-M   'P 1'
#
loop_
_entity.id
_entity.type
_entity.pdbx_description
1 polymer ?
#
loop_
_entity_poly.entity_id
_entity_poly.type
_entity_poly.pdbx_seq_one_letter_code
_entity_poly.pdbx_strand_id
1 'polypeptide(L)'
;VILANVFKYPFFRFGAEYTADTGKTLVEGYAEKGKIYLWIFFVLNVFSAMVNTAGVAILCSAIIASAFPMIGLSITQWSLILVAVIWAMLLFGGYKLLDGMAKWIMSALTIATVLAVIIAAIKHPEYSSDFVEKTPWQMAALPFIVSLLGWMPAPIEISAVNSLWSAEKKKTVNFNTADALFDFNVGYIGTAILAVFFVALGALIQYPTGQAVEAASAKYISQFVGMYASVLGEWS
;
A
#
# COMPACT_ATOMS: atom_id res chain seq x y z
N VAL A 1 10.33 4.84 -7.65
CA VAL A 1 9.73 3.52 -7.37
C VAL A 1 10.80 2.44 -7.18
N ILE A 2 11.53 2.03 -8.22
CA ILE A 2 12.59 1.02 -8.10
C ILE A 2 13.67 1.47 -7.10
N LEU A 3 14.21 2.69 -7.25
CA LEU A 3 15.18 3.25 -6.31
C LEU A 3 14.65 3.35 -4.87
N ALA A 4 13.35 3.62 -4.69
CA ALA A 4 12.72 3.66 -3.37
C ALA A 4 12.83 2.31 -2.66
N ASN A 5 12.48 1.23 -3.38
CA ASN A 5 12.59 -0.14 -2.89
C ASN A 5 14.06 -0.51 -2.63
N VAL A 6 14.97 -0.17 -3.54
CA VAL A 6 16.39 -0.50 -3.38
C VAL A 6 16.98 0.16 -2.13
N PHE A 7 16.71 1.46 -1.91
CA PHE A 7 17.22 2.17 -0.74
C PHE A 7 16.60 1.71 0.57
N LYS A 8 15.34 1.27 0.55
CA LYS A 8 14.65 0.80 1.76
C LYS A 8 14.90 -0.66 2.09
N TYR A 9 15.27 -1.47 1.10
CA TYR A 9 15.47 -2.90 1.27
C TYR A 9 16.37 -3.27 2.47
N PRO A 10 17.53 -2.63 2.70
CA PRO A 10 18.39 -2.96 3.84
C PRO A 10 17.70 -2.77 5.19
N PHE A 11 16.86 -1.73 5.33
CA PHE A 11 16.17 -1.42 6.59
C PHE A 11 15.09 -2.47 6.90
N PHE A 12 14.31 -2.86 5.90
CA PHE A 12 13.28 -3.89 6.07
C PHE A 12 13.89 -5.28 6.28
N ARG A 13 14.95 -5.61 5.53
CA ARG A 13 15.70 -6.85 5.70
C ARG A 13 16.27 -6.96 7.11
N PHE A 14 16.91 -5.89 7.60
CA PHE A 14 17.44 -5.85 8.97
C PHE A 14 16.35 -6.14 10.00
N GLY A 15 15.14 -5.62 9.81
CA GLY A 15 13.99 -5.92 10.68
C GLY A 15 13.64 -7.41 10.73
N ALA A 16 13.57 -8.06 9.57
CA ALA A 16 13.28 -9.49 9.48
C ALA A 16 14.42 -10.34 10.08
N GLU A 17 15.67 -10.01 9.76
CA GLU A 17 16.88 -10.71 10.20
C GLU A 17 17.06 -10.60 11.72
N TYR A 18 16.92 -9.38 12.27
CA TYR A 18 17.04 -9.13 13.71
C TYR A 18 16.05 -9.97 14.53
N THR A 19 14.79 -10.04 14.11
CA THR A 19 13.79 -10.84 14.81
C THR A 19 13.99 -12.34 14.64
N ALA A 20 14.43 -12.78 13.46
CA ALA A 20 14.74 -14.18 13.23
C ALA A 20 15.90 -14.66 14.12
N ASP A 21 16.95 -13.86 14.29
CA ASP A 21 18.12 -14.23 15.08
C ASP A 21 17.89 -14.08 16.59
N THR A 22 17.36 -12.94 17.02
CA THR A 22 17.23 -12.63 18.46
C THR A 22 15.96 -13.18 19.09
N GLY A 23 14.93 -13.47 18.28
CA GLY A 23 13.58 -13.77 18.75
C GLY A 23 12.85 -12.56 19.36
N LYS A 24 13.47 -11.37 19.36
CA LYS A 24 12.90 -10.13 19.88
C LYS A 24 12.33 -9.28 18.76
N THR A 25 11.38 -8.44 19.10
CA THR A 25 10.77 -7.44 18.22
C THR A 25 11.70 -6.23 18.09
N LEU A 26 11.53 -5.46 17.00
CA LEU A 26 12.30 -4.22 16.83
C LEU A 26 12.03 -3.21 17.95
N VAL A 27 10.82 -3.21 18.52
CA VAL A 27 10.46 -2.34 19.66
C VAL A 27 11.25 -2.73 20.91
N GLU A 28 11.38 -4.02 21.20
CA GLU A 28 12.25 -4.50 22.28
C GLU A 28 13.72 -4.15 22.01
N GLY A 29 14.17 -4.24 20.76
CA GLY A 29 15.51 -3.78 20.36
C GLY A 29 15.74 -2.29 20.62
N TYR A 30 14.75 -1.43 20.35
CA TYR A 30 14.82 -0.02 20.70
C TYR A 30 14.82 0.21 22.22
N ALA A 31 14.06 -0.60 22.97
CA ALA A 31 14.04 -0.55 24.43
C ALA A 31 15.42 -0.84 25.03
N GLU A 32 16.13 -1.82 24.48
CA GLU A 32 17.46 -2.22 24.93
C GLU A 32 18.53 -1.17 24.63
N LYS A 33 18.39 -0.40 23.55
CA LYS A 33 19.28 0.73 23.25
C LYS A 33 19.04 1.95 24.14
N GLY A 34 17.81 2.14 24.65
CA GLY A 34 17.50 3.19 25.62
C GLY A 34 16.09 3.75 25.47
N LYS A 35 15.53 4.16 26.61
CA LYS A 35 14.14 4.66 26.71
C LYS A 35 13.84 5.91 25.86
N ILE A 36 14.86 6.69 25.51
CA ILE A 36 14.71 7.87 24.64
C ILE A 36 14.30 7.47 23.21
N TYR A 37 14.86 6.39 22.68
CA TYR A 37 14.54 5.89 21.33
C TYR A 37 13.12 5.36 21.26
N LEU A 38 12.63 4.72 22.33
CA LEU A 38 11.24 4.31 22.45
C LEU A 38 10.28 5.50 22.41
N TRP A 39 10.58 6.58 23.14
CA TRP A 39 9.74 7.78 23.14
C TRP A 39 9.68 8.45 21.78
N ILE A 40 10.83 8.59 21.11
CA ILE A 40 10.88 9.15 19.76
C ILE A 40 10.09 8.27 18.79
N PHE A 41 10.32 6.95 18.81
CA PHE A 41 9.58 6.00 17.98
C PHE A 41 8.08 6.06 18.25
N PHE A 42 7.67 6.10 19.51
CA PHE A 42 6.27 6.18 19.91
C PHE A 42 5.58 7.43 19.36
N VAL A 43 6.17 8.62 19.57
CA VAL A 43 5.61 9.88 19.08
C VAL A 43 5.47 9.85 17.56
N LEU A 44 6.52 9.46 16.84
CA LEU A 44 6.48 9.37 15.38
C LEU A 44 5.43 8.36 14.89
N ASN A 45 5.31 7.22 15.56
CA ASN A 45 4.36 6.17 15.21
C ASN A 45 2.91 6.61 15.47
N VAL A 46 2.62 7.35 16.55
CA VAL A 46 1.28 7.90 16.79
C VAL A 46 0.81 8.78 15.62
N PHE A 47 1.66 9.70 15.17
CA PHE A 47 1.34 10.53 14.01
C PHE A 47 1.20 9.70 12.73
N SER A 48 2.14 8.78 12.49
CA SER A 48 2.10 7.97 11.27
C SER A 48 0.89 7.04 11.23
N ALA A 49 0.56 6.36 12.33
CA ALA A 49 -0.60 5.48 12.43
C ALA A 49 -1.91 6.25 12.21
N MET A 50 -2.03 7.46 12.76
CA MET A 50 -3.19 8.33 12.53
C MET A 50 -3.33 8.70 11.04
N VAL A 51 -2.25 9.16 10.40
CA VAL A 51 -2.25 9.54 8.98
C VAL A 51 -2.53 8.34 8.08
N ASN A 52 -1.88 7.19 8.34
CA ASN A 52 -2.11 5.93 7.64
C ASN A 52 -3.57 5.49 7.73
N THR A 53 -4.13 5.48 8.95
CA THR A 53 -5.50 5.03 9.18
C THR A 53 -6.50 5.97 8.51
N ALA A 54 -6.31 7.29 8.63
CA ALA A 54 -7.16 8.26 7.97
C ALA A 54 -7.11 8.14 6.44
N GLY A 55 -5.90 8.01 5.86
CA GLY A 55 -5.71 7.86 4.43
C GLY A 55 -6.42 6.62 3.88
N VAL A 56 -6.19 5.46 4.50
CA VAL A 56 -6.81 4.19 4.09
C VAL A 56 -8.33 4.23 4.30
N ALA A 57 -8.81 4.75 5.44
CA ALA A 57 -10.24 4.82 5.71
C ALA A 57 -10.98 5.71 4.70
N ILE A 58 -10.43 6.89 4.36
CA ILE A 58 -11.00 7.79 3.35
C ILE A 58 -11.04 7.10 1.98
N LEU A 59 -9.95 6.43 1.60
CA LEU A 59 -9.87 5.72 0.32
C LEU A 59 -10.91 4.60 0.24
N CYS A 60 -10.96 3.71 1.23
CA CYS A 60 -11.97 2.65 1.26
C CYS A 60 -13.40 3.20 1.24
N SER A 61 -13.63 4.30 1.96
CA SER A 61 -14.96 4.93 2.03
C SER A 61 -15.39 5.54 0.72
N ALA A 62 -14.46 6.16 -0.02
CA ALA A 62 -14.74 6.70 -1.33
C ALA A 62 -14.95 5.60 -2.39
N ILE A 63 -14.28 4.44 -2.27
CA ILE A 63 -14.57 3.26 -3.11
C ILE A 63 -16.00 2.79 -2.86
N ILE A 64 -16.40 2.62 -1.60
CA ILE A 64 -17.76 2.19 -1.25
C ILE A 64 -18.81 3.22 -1.69
N ALA A 65 -18.54 4.52 -1.48
CA ALA A 65 -19.43 5.58 -1.92
C ALA A 65 -19.61 5.60 -3.45
N SER A 66 -18.54 5.31 -4.20
CA SER A 66 -18.59 5.20 -5.67
C SER A 66 -19.36 3.97 -6.13
N ALA A 67 -19.29 2.85 -5.39
CA ALA A 67 -20.04 1.64 -5.68
C ALA A 67 -21.55 1.76 -5.34
N PHE A 68 -21.91 2.60 -4.36
CA PHE A 68 -23.28 2.80 -3.90
C PHE A 68 -23.71 4.27 -3.97
N PRO A 69 -23.77 4.89 -5.17
CA PRO A 69 -24.08 6.31 -5.32
C PRO A 69 -25.52 6.64 -4.87
N MET A 70 -26.42 5.65 -4.84
CA MET A 70 -27.83 5.83 -4.45
C MET A 70 -28.03 6.10 -2.95
N ILE A 71 -27.06 5.78 -2.09
CA ILE A 71 -27.23 5.84 -0.63
C ILE A 71 -26.99 7.27 -0.09
N GLY A 72 -26.37 8.15 -0.88
CA GLY A 72 -26.24 9.59 -0.56
C GLY A 72 -25.44 9.94 0.71
N LEU A 73 -24.72 8.98 1.29
CA LEU A 73 -23.91 9.18 2.49
C LEU A 73 -22.60 9.92 2.18
N SER A 74 -22.20 10.79 3.11
CA SER A 74 -20.89 11.44 3.04
C SER A 74 -19.74 10.46 3.27
N ILE A 75 -18.55 10.79 2.74
CA ILE A 75 -17.33 9.99 2.93
C ILE A 75 -17.04 9.79 4.42
N THR A 76 -17.25 10.81 5.25
CA THR A 76 -17.05 10.74 6.71
C THR A 76 -17.97 9.70 7.37
N GLN A 77 -19.25 9.64 6.96
CA GLN A 77 -20.18 8.65 7.47
C GLN A 77 -19.79 7.23 7.05
N TRP A 78 -19.38 7.05 5.80
CA TRP A 78 -18.85 5.77 5.31
C TRP A 78 -17.60 5.34 6.09
N SER A 79 -16.69 6.27 6.40
CA SER A 79 -15.49 5.97 7.19
C SER A 79 -15.83 5.52 8.60
N LEU A 80 -16.80 6.18 9.25
CA LEU A 80 -17.26 5.78 10.59
C LEU A 80 -17.91 4.40 10.58
N ILE A 81 -18.78 4.12 9.60
CA ILE A 81 -19.43 2.82 9.43
C ILE A 81 -18.36 1.74 9.20
N LEU A 82 -17.40 1.98 8.31
CA LEU A 82 -16.35 1.03 7.98
C LEU A 82 -15.46 0.72 9.19
N VAL A 83 -15.06 1.74 9.96
CA VAL A 83 -14.29 1.54 11.20
C VAL A 83 -15.10 0.74 12.22
N ALA A 84 -16.39 1.05 12.39
CA ALA A 84 -17.27 0.31 13.29
C ALA A 84 -17.43 -1.16 12.89
N VAL A 85 -17.55 -1.44 11.58
CA VAL A 85 -17.61 -2.81 11.05
C VAL A 85 -16.30 -3.55 11.28
N ILE A 86 -15.14 -2.93 11.02
CA ILE A 86 -13.83 -3.55 11.28
C ILE A 86 -13.68 -3.86 12.77
N TRP A 87 -14.08 -2.94 13.66
CA TRP A 87 -14.08 -3.18 15.10
C TRP A 87 -14.98 -4.35 15.49
N ALA A 88 -16.21 -4.41 14.98
CA ALA A 88 -17.10 -5.53 15.22
C ALA A 88 -16.50 -6.86 14.72
N MET A 89 -15.93 -6.88 13.53
CA MET A 89 -15.26 -8.08 12.98
C MET A 89 -14.09 -8.54 13.86
N LEU A 90 -13.28 -7.62 14.39
CA LEU A 90 -12.18 -7.95 15.29
C LEU A 90 -12.68 -8.51 16.62
N LEU A 91 -13.77 -7.96 17.17
CA LEU A 91 -14.36 -8.40 18.44
C LEU A 91 -15.08 -9.75 18.34
N PHE A 92 -15.75 -10.04 17.20
CA PHE A 92 -16.61 -11.22 17.05
C PHE A 92 -16.04 -12.33 16.14
N GLY A 93 -15.33 -11.99 15.06
CA GLY A 93 -14.96 -12.93 13.98
C GLY A 93 -13.54 -13.50 14.04
N GLY A 94 -12.68 -12.92 14.90
CA GLY A 94 -11.28 -13.30 15.02
C GLY A 94 -10.42 -12.96 13.79
N TYR A 95 -9.10 -12.95 13.98
CA TYR A 95 -8.11 -12.55 12.95
C TYR A 95 -8.18 -13.38 11.64
N LYS A 96 -8.66 -14.63 11.70
CA LYS A 96 -8.68 -15.55 10.56
C LYS A 96 -9.60 -15.11 9.41
N LEU A 97 -10.77 -14.54 9.71
CA LEU A 97 -11.70 -14.09 8.66
C LEU A 97 -11.10 -12.93 7.85
N LEU A 98 -10.51 -11.96 8.56
CA LEU A 98 -9.84 -10.81 7.95
C LEU A 98 -8.63 -11.23 7.11
N ASP A 99 -7.78 -12.11 7.63
CA ASP A 99 -6.61 -12.62 6.90
C ASP A 99 -7.01 -13.37 5.61
N GLY A 100 -8.05 -14.21 5.68
CA GLY A 100 -8.58 -14.92 4.51
C GLY A 100 -9.14 -13.99 3.44
N MET A 101 -9.94 -13.00 3.83
CA MET A 101 -10.50 -12.00 2.91
C MET A 101 -9.40 -11.14 2.28
N ALA A 102 -8.42 -10.69 3.07
CA ALA A 102 -7.32 -9.84 2.59
C ALA A 102 -6.51 -10.54 1.50
N LYS A 103 -6.21 -11.84 1.67
CA LYS A 103 -5.49 -12.63 0.65
C LYS A 103 -6.27 -12.72 -0.66
N TRP A 104 -7.58 -12.94 -0.59
CA TRP A 104 -8.44 -12.98 -1.77
C TRP A 104 -8.50 -11.63 -2.49
N ILE A 105 -8.72 -10.54 -1.76
CA ILE A 105 -8.78 -9.18 -2.31
C ILE A 105 -7.44 -8.82 -2.97
N MET A 106 -6.33 -9.05 -2.29
CA MET A 106 -4.99 -8.75 -2.82
C MET A 106 -4.67 -9.55 -4.08
N SER A 107 -5.07 -10.83 -4.12
CA SER A 107 -4.87 -11.69 -5.29
C SER A 107 -5.71 -11.20 -6.47
N ALA A 108 -7.00 -10.91 -6.26
CA ALA A 108 -7.89 -10.38 -7.28
C ALA A 108 -7.39 -9.04 -7.84
N LEU A 109 -7.00 -8.11 -6.97
CA LEU A 109 -6.45 -6.81 -7.36
C LEU A 109 -5.14 -6.95 -8.17
N THR A 110 -4.26 -7.85 -7.74
CA THR A 110 -3.00 -8.12 -8.45
C THR A 110 -3.28 -8.63 -9.86
N ILE A 111 -4.16 -9.62 -10.00
CA ILE A 111 -4.54 -10.19 -11.30
C ILE A 111 -5.20 -9.12 -12.18
N ALA A 112 -6.17 -8.36 -11.65
CA ALA A 112 -6.84 -7.29 -12.39
C ALA A 112 -5.86 -6.23 -12.88
N THR A 113 -4.90 -5.83 -12.04
CA THR A 113 -3.89 -4.82 -12.38
C THR A 113 -2.94 -5.33 -13.47
N VAL A 114 -2.45 -6.57 -13.34
CA VAL A 114 -1.59 -7.18 -14.37
C VAL A 114 -2.33 -7.29 -15.70
N LEU A 115 -3.57 -7.77 -15.69
CA LEU A 115 -4.39 -7.87 -16.90
C LEU A 115 -4.66 -6.51 -17.53
N ALA A 116 -5.03 -5.50 -16.72
CA ALA A 116 -5.27 -4.15 -17.22
C ALA A 116 -4.02 -3.56 -17.89
N VAL A 117 -2.83 -3.74 -17.29
CA VAL A 117 -1.57 -3.27 -17.90
C VAL A 117 -1.26 -4.01 -19.20
N ILE A 118 -1.44 -5.33 -19.26
CA ILE A 118 -1.21 -6.12 -20.48
C ILE A 118 -2.15 -5.67 -21.61
N ILE A 119 -3.44 -5.52 -21.32
CA ILE A 119 -4.44 -5.10 -22.32
C ILE A 119 -4.17 -3.66 -22.77
N ALA A 120 -3.84 -2.75 -21.85
CA ALA A 120 -3.48 -1.37 -22.20
C ALA A 120 -2.21 -1.31 -23.06
N ALA A 121 -1.20 -2.14 -22.77
CA ALA A 121 0.01 -2.20 -23.57
C ALA A 121 -0.24 -2.70 -25.00
N ILE A 122 -1.19 -3.63 -25.18
CA ILE A 122 -1.56 -4.17 -26.51
C ILE A 122 -2.44 -3.17 -27.28
N LYS A 123 -3.43 -2.56 -26.60
CA LYS A 123 -4.40 -1.67 -27.25
C LYS A 123 -3.82 -0.29 -27.64
N HIS A 124 -2.65 0.09 -27.11
CA HIS A 124 -2.02 1.40 -27.32
C HIS A 124 -3.04 2.55 -27.20
N PRO A 125 -3.46 2.93 -25.98
CA PRO A 125 -4.42 4.00 -25.78
C PRO A 125 -4.02 5.26 -26.56
N GLU A 126 -4.99 5.81 -27.29
CA GLU A 126 -4.78 6.98 -28.14
C GLU A 126 -4.27 8.15 -27.29
N TYR A 127 -3.13 8.71 -27.68
CA TYR A 127 -2.63 9.93 -27.08
C TYR A 127 -3.59 11.07 -27.43
N SER A 128 -3.94 11.89 -26.44
CA SER A 128 -4.66 13.13 -26.70
C SER A 128 -3.92 13.95 -27.77
N SER A 129 -4.65 14.57 -28.68
CA SER A 129 -4.09 15.33 -29.81
C SER A 129 -3.18 16.48 -29.38
N ASP A 130 -3.33 16.97 -28.14
CA ASP A 130 -2.55 18.05 -27.53
C ASP A 130 -1.50 17.53 -26.52
N PHE A 131 -1.19 16.24 -26.54
CA PHE A 131 -0.29 15.63 -25.57
C PHE A 131 1.16 16.05 -25.80
N VAL A 132 1.72 16.81 -24.85
CA VAL A 132 3.14 17.16 -24.80
C VAL A 132 3.83 16.28 -23.76
N GLU A 133 4.82 15.50 -24.20
CA GLU A 133 5.62 14.67 -23.30
C GLU A 133 6.39 15.54 -22.30
N LYS A 134 6.09 15.37 -21.00
CA LYS A 134 6.81 16.06 -19.93
C LYS A 134 8.01 15.22 -19.50
N THR A 135 9.18 15.87 -19.40
CA THR A 135 10.34 15.23 -18.78
C THR A 135 10.06 14.94 -17.29
N PRO A 136 10.41 13.76 -16.78
CA PRO A 136 10.27 13.44 -15.35
C PRO A 136 11.24 14.23 -14.47
N TRP A 137 12.27 14.86 -15.05
CA TRP A 137 13.33 15.56 -14.33
C TRP A 137 13.04 17.05 -14.14
N GLN A 138 11.87 17.36 -13.56
CA GLN A 138 11.49 18.72 -13.22
C GLN A 138 11.77 19.01 -11.74
N MET A 139 12.39 20.13 -11.41
CA MET A 139 12.56 20.56 -10.01
C MET A 139 11.21 20.67 -9.28
N ALA A 140 10.13 21.00 -10.00
CA ALA A 140 8.78 21.02 -9.46
C ALA A 140 8.26 19.63 -9.02
N ALA A 141 8.79 18.53 -9.59
CA ALA A 141 8.42 17.16 -9.22
C ALA A 141 9.20 16.65 -8.00
N LEU A 142 10.26 17.35 -7.58
CA LEU A 142 11.15 16.90 -6.49
C LEU A 142 10.40 16.68 -5.15
N PRO A 143 9.49 17.58 -4.70
CA PRO A 143 8.75 17.34 -3.46
C PRO A 143 7.89 16.07 -3.50
N PHE A 144 7.28 15.77 -4.64
CA PHE A 144 6.51 14.55 -4.85
C PHE A 144 7.41 13.31 -4.86
N ILE A 145 8.58 13.37 -5.51
CA ILE A 145 9.53 12.24 -5.53
C ILE A 145 10.02 11.94 -4.10
N VAL A 146 10.33 12.97 -3.32
CA VAL A 146 10.79 12.81 -1.93
C VAL A 146 9.68 12.23 -1.04
N SER A 147 8.44 12.71 -1.16
CA SER A 147 7.32 12.14 -0.40
C SER A 147 7.02 10.70 -0.80
N LEU A 148 7.09 10.37 -2.10
CA LEU A 148 6.94 9.01 -2.62
C LEU A 148 8.02 8.08 -2.10
N LEU A 149 9.29 8.52 -2.04
CA LEU A 149 10.38 7.75 -1.43
C LEU A 149 10.10 7.43 0.05
N GLY A 150 9.54 8.38 0.80
CA GLY A 150 9.17 8.21 2.21
C GLY A 150 8.11 7.14 2.44
N TRP A 151 7.15 6.99 1.52
CA TRP A 151 6.00 6.10 1.69
C TRP A 151 6.12 4.75 0.98
N MET A 152 6.80 4.69 -0.16
CA MET A 152 6.89 3.49 -0.96
C MET A 152 8.07 2.59 -0.51
N PRO A 153 7.97 1.24 -0.49
CA PRO A 153 6.76 0.43 -0.67
C PRO A 153 5.82 0.51 0.54
N ALA A 154 6.41 0.68 1.72
CA ALA A 154 5.70 1.01 2.94
C ALA A 154 6.55 1.99 3.76
N PRO A 155 5.92 2.71 4.70
CA PRO A 155 6.63 3.42 5.74
C PRO A 155 7.50 2.48 6.59
N ILE A 156 8.64 2.97 7.09
CA ILE A 156 9.66 2.13 7.75
C ILE A 156 9.13 1.50 9.04
N GLU A 157 8.20 2.15 9.73
CA GLU A 157 7.57 1.65 10.95
C GLU A 157 6.77 0.35 10.75
N ILE A 158 6.33 0.04 9.51
CA ILE A 158 5.70 -1.25 9.21
C ILE A 158 6.67 -2.41 9.44
N SER A 159 7.98 -2.17 9.36
CA SER A 159 8.97 -3.18 9.73
C SER A 159 8.86 -3.60 11.21
N ALA A 160 8.45 -2.71 12.10
CA ALA A 160 8.21 -3.03 13.51
C ALA A 160 6.99 -3.94 13.69
N VAL A 161 5.93 -3.74 12.90
CA VAL A 161 4.74 -4.62 12.93
C VAL A 161 5.08 -5.99 12.36
N ASN A 162 5.83 -6.06 11.25
CA ASN A 162 6.34 -7.32 10.70
C ASN A 162 7.23 -8.06 11.72
N SER A 163 8.06 -7.34 12.47
CA SER A 163 8.89 -7.92 13.53
C SER A 163 8.04 -8.56 14.64
N LEU A 164 6.90 -7.95 15.01
CA LEU A 164 5.96 -8.51 15.98
C LEU A 164 5.33 -9.80 15.46
N TRP A 165 4.84 -9.81 14.22
CA TRP A 165 4.25 -11.00 13.62
C TRP A 165 5.26 -12.14 13.46
N SER A 166 6.49 -11.85 13.03
CA SER A 166 7.54 -12.85 12.90
C SER A 166 7.94 -13.43 14.26
N ALA A 167 8.03 -12.60 15.31
CA ALA A 167 8.31 -13.06 16.67
C ALA A 167 7.20 -13.98 17.20
N GLU A 168 5.92 -13.63 16.97
CA GLU A 168 4.79 -14.44 17.39
C GLU A 168 4.69 -15.75 16.60
N LYS A 169 4.93 -15.70 15.28
CA LYS A 169 4.96 -16.89 14.41
C LYS A 169 6.06 -17.86 14.85
N LYS A 170 7.21 -17.37 15.31
CA LYS A 170 8.31 -18.21 15.81
C LYS A 170 7.93 -19.06 17.03
N LYS A 171 6.94 -18.63 17.82
CA LYS A 171 6.42 -19.42 18.97
C LYS A 171 5.63 -20.65 18.55
N THR A 172 5.07 -20.64 17.34
CA THR A 172 4.20 -21.71 16.82
C THR A 172 4.84 -22.50 15.69
N VAL A 173 5.78 -21.91 14.96
CA VAL A 173 6.49 -22.51 13.83
C VAL A 173 7.99 -22.30 14.05
N ASN A 174 8.75 -23.39 14.07
CA ASN A 174 10.21 -23.30 14.10
C ASN A 174 10.73 -23.10 12.66
N PHE A 175 11.31 -21.94 12.39
CA PHE A 175 11.92 -21.60 11.10
C PHE A 175 13.31 -21.00 11.35
N ASN A 176 14.23 -21.20 10.40
CA ASN A 176 15.58 -20.64 10.49
C ASN A 176 15.62 -19.22 9.87
N THR A 177 16.73 -18.51 10.08
CA THR A 177 16.92 -17.15 9.53
C THR A 177 16.86 -17.10 8.01
N ALA A 178 17.33 -18.15 7.32
CA ALA A 178 17.27 -18.22 5.86
C ALA A 178 15.83 -18.34 5.35
N ASP A 179 14.97 -19.12 6.02
CA ASP A 179 13.55 -19.25 5.71
C ASP A 179 12.82 -17.91 5.89
N ALA A 180 13.12 -17.21 7.00
CA ALA A 180 12.55 -15.90 7.29
C ALA A 180 12.97 -14.85 6.24
N LEU A 181 14.25 -14.85 5.85
CA LEU A 181 14.76 -13.97 4.80
C LEU A 181 14.19 -14.32 3.43
N PHE A 182 13.99 -15.60 3.13
CA PHE A 182 13.35 -16.02 1.89
C PHE A 182 11.90 -15.53 1.80
N ASP A 183 11.10 -15.78 2.84
CA ASP A 183 9.70 -15.30 2.92
C ASP A 183 9.62 -13.76 2.78
N PHE A 184 10.48 -13.06 3.51
CA PHE A 184 10.60 -11.60 3.41
C PHE A 184 10.96 -11.13 2.00
N ASN A 185 11.99 -11.73 1.37
CA ASN A 185 12.44 -11.33 0.04
C ASN A 185 11.38 -11.58 -1.03
N VAL A 186 10.67 -12.71 -0.97
CA VAL A 186 9.58 -13.02 -1.89
C VAL A 186 8.47 -11.98 -1.78
N GLY A 187 8.04 -11.64 -0.56
CA GLY A 187 7.03 -10.60 -0.33
C GLY A 187 7.49 -9.21 -0.78
N TYR A 188 8.74 -8.84 -0.46
CA TYR A 188 9.30 -7.54 -0.80
C TYR A 188 9.45 -7.34 -2.31
N ILE A 189 10.03 -8.33 -3.00
CA ILE A 189 10.20 -8.30 -4.46
C ILE A 189 8.83 -8.35 -5.15
N GLY A 190 7.90 -9.19 -4.68
CA GLY A 190 6.54 -9.24 -5.22
C GLY A 190 5.83 -7.88 -5.14
N THR A 191 5.96 -7.19 -4.01
CA THR A 191 5.42 -5.84 -3.82
C THR A 191 6.11 -4.82 -4.75
N ALA A 192 7.43 -4.93 -4.93
CA ALA A 192 8.19 -4.06 -5.83
C ALA A 192 7.77 -4.24 -7.29
N ILE A 193 7.55 -5.49 -7.73
CA ILE A 193 7.04 -5.81 -9.07
C ILE A 193 5.65 -5.21 -9.24
N LEU A 194 4.74 -5.46 -8.29
CA LEU A 194 3.38 -4.92 -8.35
C LEU A 194 3.36 -3.38 -8.41
N ALA A 195 4.27 -2.71 -7.69
CA ALA A 195 4.41 -1.26 -7.76
C ALA A 195 4.80 -0.77 -9.16
N VAL A 196 5.62 -1.53 -9.91
CA VAL A 196 5.94 -1.21 -11.31
C VAL A 196 4.69 -1.36 -12.19
N PHE A 197 3.86 -2.37 -11.97
CA PHE A 197 2.58 -2.49 -12.68
C PHE A 197 1.64 -1.31 -12.40
N PHE A 198 1.54 -0.82 -11.16
CA PHE A 198 0.76 0.39 -10.87
C PHE A 198 1.30 1.64 -11.56
N VAL A 199 2.63 1.80 -11.65
CA VAL A 199 3.24 2.88 -12.43
C VAL A 199 2.90 2.74 -13.92
N ALA A 200 2.99 1.53 -14.47
CA ALA A 200 2.65 1.25 -15.85
C ALA A 200 1.18 1.51 -16.14
N LEU A 201 0.27 1.16 -15.22
CA LEU A 201 -1.15 1.46 -15.31
C LEU A 201 -1.40 2.98 -15.44
N GLY A 202 -0.75 3.78 -14.59
CA GLY A 202 -0.81 5.24 -14.68
C GLY A 202 -0.20 5.80 -15.95
N ALA A 203 0.95 5.28 -16.38
CA ALA A 203 1.65 5.73 -17.58
C ALA A 203 0.94 5.37 -18.89
N LEU A 204 0.28 4.22 -18.94
CA LEU A 204 -0.42 3.75 -20.14
C LEU A 204 -1.85 4.26 -20.20
N ILE A 205 -2.60 4.28 -19.09
CA ILE A 205 -4.03 4.60 -19.14
C ILE A 205 -4.29 6.06 -18.79
N GLN A 206 -3.72 6.57 -17.70
CA GLN A 206 -4.05 7.91 -17.21
C GLN A 206 -3.26 9.02 -17.94
N TYR A 207 -1.96 8.80 -18.14
CA TYR A 207 -1.06 9.82 -18.67
C TYR A 207 -1.39 10.29 -20.10
N PRO A 208 -1.75 9.40 -21.05
CA PRO A 208 -2.05 9.82 -22.44
C PRO A 208 -3.33 10.66 -22.56
N THR A 209 -4.25 10.58 -21.60
CA THR A 209 -5.51 11.35 -21.61
C THR A 209 -5.31 12.84 -21.42
N GLY A 210 -4.16 13.28 -20.87
CA GLY A 210 -3.91 14.67 -20.53
C GLY A 210 -4.77 15.22 -19.39
N GLN A 211 -5.66 14.41 -18.80
CA GLN A 211 -6.48 14.82 -17.66
C GLN A 211 -5.60 15.01 -16.43
N ALA A 212 -5.80 16.13 -15.72
CA ALA A 212 -5.16 16.35 -14.44
C ALA A 212 -5.57 15.25 -13.45
N VAL A 213 -4.61 14.76 -12.68
CA VAL A 213 -4.89 13.85 -11.58
C VAL A 213 -5.62 14.64 -10.51
N GLU A 214 -6.84 14.18 -10.16
CA GLU A 214 -7.63 14.83 -9.13
C GLU A 214 -6.90 14.77 -7.78
N ALA A 215 -6.65 15.94 -7.17
CA ALA A 215 -5.92 16.03 -5.90
C ALA A 215 -6.77 15.57 -4.70
N ALA A 216 -8.11 15.54 -4.85
CA ALA A 216 -9.01 15.09 -3.81
C ALA A 216 -9.14 13.56 -3.84
N SER A 217 -8.78 12.90 -2.73
CA SER A 217 -8.73 11.43 -2.61
C SER A 217 -10.01 10.72 -3.07
N ALA A 218 -11.17 11.34 -2.86
CA ALA A 218 -12.45 10.77 -3.29
C ALA A 218 -12.69 10.86 -4.80
N LYS A 219 -12.34 12.00 -5.42
CA LYS A 219 -12.46 12.18 -6.88
C LYS A 219 -11.45 11.33 -7.63
N TYR A 220 -10.24 11.20 -7.08
CA TYR A 220 -9.21 10.32 -7.62
C TYR A 220 -9.70 8.86 -7.70
N ILE A 221 -10.53 8.40 -6.77
CA ILE A 221 -11.05 7.03 -6.80
C ILE A 221 -11.99 6.81 -7.97
N SER A 222 -12.88 7.75 -8.28
CA SER A 222 -13.73 7.64 -9.47
C SER A 222 -12.88 7.60 -10.75
N GLN A 223 -11.81 8.39 -10.80
CA GLN A 223 -10.84 8.37 -11.89
C GLN A 223 -10.10 7.03 -11.97
N PHE A 224 -9.64 6.50 -10.83
CA PHE A 224 -8.94 5.23 -10.71
C PHE A 224 -9.82 4.04 -11.12
N VAL A 225 -11.06 3.97 -10.66
CA VAL A 225 -12.03 2.95 -11.09
C VAL A 225 -12.30 3.07 -12.59
N GLY A 226 -12.44 4.31 -13.09
CA GLY A 226 -12.57 4.58 -14.52
C GLY A 226 -11.41 4.05 -15.36
N MET A 227 -10.18 4.07 -14.83
CA MET A 227 -9.02 3.50 -15.52
C MET A 227 -9.18 1.98 -15.76
N TYR A 228 -9.63 1.23 -14.75
CA TYR A 228 -9.88 -0.20 -14.91
C TYR A 228 -11.08 -0.47 -15.83
N ALA A 229 -12.18 0.25 -15.65
CA ALA A 229 -13.38 0.12 -16.48
C ALA A 229 -13.10 0.43 -17.96
N SER A 230 -12.21 1.38 -18.26
CA SER A 230 -11.84 1.72 -19.64
C SER A 230 -11.11 0.59 -20.38
N VAL A 231 -10.45 -0.31 -19.64
CA VAL A 231 -9.64 -1.39 -20.21
C VAL A 231 -10.36 -2.74 -20.14
N LEU A 232 -11.00 -3.04 -19.00
CA LEU A 232 -11.65 -4.31 -18.70
C LEU A 232 -13.16 -4.30 -19.04
N GLY A 233 -13.77 -3.11 -19.14
CA GLY A 233 -15.20 -2.90 -19.42
C GLY A 233 -15.97 -2.42 -18.18
N GLU A 234 -17.15 -1.80 -18.36
CA GLU A 234 -17.94 -1.21 -17.26
C GLU A 234 -18.41 -2.21 -16.18
N TRP A 235 -18.31 -3.51 -16.44
CA TRP A 235 -18.68 -4.57 -15.51
C TRP A 235 -17.61 -4.87 -14.45
N SER A 236 -16.36 -4.41 -14.67
CA SER A 236 -15.21 -4.64 -13.78
C SER A 236 -15.10 -3.57 -12.70
#